data_AF-A0A1W9W7Y0-F1
#
_entry.id   AF-A0A1W9W7Y0-F1
#
_cell.length_a   1.000
_cell.length_b   1.000
_cell.length_c   1.000
_cell.angle_alpha   90.00
_cell.angle_beta   90.00
_cell.angle_gamma   90.00
#
_symmetry.space_group_name_H-M   'P 1'
#
loop_
_entity.id
_entity.type
_entity.pdbx_description
1 polymer ?
#
loop_
_entity_poly.entity_id
_entity_poly.type
_entity_poly.pdbx_seq_one_letter_code
_entity_poly.pdbx_strand_id
1 'polypeptide(L)'
;MIRGFGLDAGVDPFMLVQTYPDATDVASNDNWQTGPNTNDIAALPAHLQLGKPTDAGLLLELPVGAYTVTLSSIGAKGLGLIGVDAVD
;
A
#
# COMPACT_ATOMS: atom_id res chain seq x y z
N MET A 1 4.69 7.24 -1.79
CA MET A 1 4.27 6.24 -0.79
C MET A 1 2.79 5.95 -0.96
N ILE A 2 2.41 4.67 -0.98
CA ILE A 2 1.01 4.21 -1.02
C ILE A 2 0.80 3.29 0.20
N ARG A 3 -0.27 3.50 0.95
CA ARG A 3 -0.56 2.81 2.21
C ARG A 3 -1.98 2.28 2.22
N GLY A 4 -2.16 1.04 2.68
CA GLY A 4 -3.45 0.37 2.85
C GLY A 4 -3.63 -0.04 4.31
N PHE A 5 -4.66 0.51 4.95
CA PHE A 5 -4.94 0.29 6.36
C PHE A 5 -6.22 -0.52 6.56
N GLY A 6 -6.21 -1.44 7.53
CA GLY A 6 -7.42 -2.06 8.06
C GLY A 6 -7.91 -1.29 9.29
N LEU A 7 -9.16 -0.81 9.25
CA LEU A 7 -9.76 -0.03 10.35
C LEU A 7 -10.46 -0.90 11.39
N ASP A 8 -10.84 -2.13 11.01
CA ASP A 8 -11.49 -3.09 11.89
C ASP A 8 -10.52 -4.21 12.31
N ALA A 9 -10.84 -4.90 13.41
CA ALA A 9 -10.04 -6.02 13.89
C ALA A 9 -10.04 -7.19 12.89
N GLY A 10 -8.85 -7.70 12.57
CA GLY A 10 -8.66 -8.84 11.66
C GLY A 10 -8.77 -8.49 10.17
N VAL A 11 -9.01 -7.23 9.81
CA VAL A 11 -8.86 -6.78 8.43
C VAL A 11 -7.39 -6.80 8.05
N ASP A 12 -7.09 -7.47 6.95
CA ASP A 12 -5.73 -7.75 6.46
C ASP A 12 -5.59 -7.18 5.04
N PRO A 13 -5.25 -5.88 4.92
CA PRO A 13 -5.19 -5.17 3.65
C PRO A 13 -4.28 -5.82 2.62
N PHE A 14 -4.78 -5.99 1.41
CA PHE A 14 -3.96 -6.27 0.23
C PHE A 14 -4.13 -5.13 -0.78
N MET A 15 -3.01 -4.67 -1.35
CA MET A 15 -3.01 -3.60 -2.34
C MET A 15 -2.50 -4.08 -3.69
N LEU A 16 -3.14 -3.61 -4.74
CA LEU A 16 -2.70 -3.74 -6.12
C LEU A 16 -2.69 -2.37 -6.80
N VAL A 17 -1.55 -2.01 -7.39
CA VAL A 17 -1.36 -0.80 -8.20
C VAL A 17 -1.33 -1.22 -9.66
N GLN A 18 -2.13 -0.56 -10.49
CA GLN A 18 -2.19 -0.83 -11.93
C GLN A 18 -2.11 0.48 -12.73
N THR A 19 -1.67 0.37 -13.99
CA THR A 19 -1.78 1.48 -14.94
C THR A 19 -3.24 1.75 -15.31
N TYR A 20 -3.56 2.98 -15.69
CA TYR A 20 -4.85 3.35 -16.23
C TYR A 20 -4.69 3.93 -17.65
N PRO A 21 -5.52 3.54 -18.63
CA PRO A 21 -6.69 2.65 -18.52
C PRO A 21 -6.38 1.15 -18.72
N ASP A 22 -5.13 0.79 -19.02
CA ASP A 22 -4.77 -0.55 -19.51
C ASP A 22 -4.80 -1.65 -18.43
N ALA A 23 -4.94 -1.29 -17.15
CA ALA A 23 -4.99 -2.21 -16.01
C ALA A 23 -3.79 -3.20 -15.96
N THR A 24 -2.61 -2.73 -16.36
CA THR A 24 -1.37 -3.52 -16.24
C THR A 24 -0.87 -3.46 -14.81
N ASP A 25 -0.59 -4.61 -14.20
CA ASP A 25 -0.05 -4.70 -12.84
C ASP A 25 1.32 -4.03 -12.76
N VAL A 26 1.45 -3.10 -11.81
CA VAL A 26 2.69 -2.37 -11.51
C VAL A 26 3.35 -2.95 -10.27
N ALA A 27 2.59 -3.08 -9.20
CA ALA A 27 3.07 -3.61 -7.93
C ALA A 27 1.88 -4.08 -7.08
N SER A 28 2.12 -5.05 -6.21
CA SER A 28 1.18 -5.41 -5.15
C SER A 28 1.91 -5.60 -3.83
N ASN A 29 1.18 -5.44 -2.73
CA ASN A 29 1.70 -5.82 -1.43
C ASN A 29 0.58 -6.19 -0.46
N ASP A 30 0.90 -7.16 0.38
CA ASP A 30 0.08 -7.63 1.50
C ASP A 30 0.62 -7.03 2.80
N ASN A 31 1.81 -7.47 3.22
CA ASN A 31 2.46 -6.99 4.43
C ASN A 31 3.66 -6.10 4.07
N TRP A 32 3.67 -4.85 4.52
CA TRP A 32 4.76 -3.91 4.24
C TRP A 32 6.13 -4.44 4.66
N GLN A 33 6.20 -5.26 5.71
CA GLN A 33 7.46 -5.80 6.24
C GLN A 33 8.09 -6.87 5.34
N THR A 34 7.29 -7.54 4.51
CA THR A 34 7.77 -8.60 3.60
C THR A 34 8.06 -8.07 2.19
N GLY A 35 7.83 -6.78 1.96
CA GLY A 35 8.06 -6.15 0.67
C GLY A 35 9.55 -5.89 0.38
N PRO A 36 9.89 -5.54 -0.87
CA PRO A 36 11.27 -5.28 -1.27
C PRO A 36 11.87 -4.02 -0.62
N ASN A 37 11.04 -3.04 -0.25
CA ASN A 37 11.47 -1.70 0.19
C ASN A 37 11.24 -1.48 1.70
N THR A 38 11.21 -2.54 2.51
CA THR A 38 10.90 -2.46 3.95
C THR A 38 11.83 -1.51 4.70
N ASN A 39 13.13 -1.53 4.40
CA ASN A 39 14.12 -0.66 5.06
C ASN A 39 13.88 0.82 4.72
N ASP A 40 13.56 1.12 3.47
CA ASP A 40 13.30 2.49 3.03
C ASP A 40 11.99 3.02 3.63
N ILE A 41 10.94 2.17 3.67
CA ILE A 41 9.68 2.47 4.35
C ILE A 41 9.90 2.74 5.84
N ALA A 42 10.76 1.95 6.51
CA ALA A 42 11.08 2.13 7.92
C ALA A 42 11.88 3.41 8.19
N ALA A 43 12.62 3.92 7.20
CA ALA A 43 13.37 5.17 7.29
C ALA A 43 12.50 6.43 7.06
N LEU A 44 11.25 6.28 6.60
CA LEU A 44 10.35 7.41 6.37
C LEU A 44 9.98 8.15 7.67
N PRO A 45 9.63 9.44 7.58
CA PRO A 45 9.07 10.20 8.70
C PRO A 45 7.86 9.50 9.34
N ALA A 46 7.70 9.67 10.66
CA ALA A 46 6.68 8.97 11.45
C ALA A 46 5.24 9.06 10.89
N HIS A 47 4.87 10.17 10.24
CA HIS A 47 3.54 10.34 9.66
C HIS A 47 3.29 9.49 8.40
N LEU A 48 4.34 8.94 7.78
CA LEU A 48 4.28 8.05 6.61
C LEU A 48 4.52 6.58 6.98
N GLN A 49 4.89 6.29 8.22
CA GLN A 49 5.09 4.91 8.68
C GLN A 49 3.75 4.16 8.75
N LEU A 50 3.84 2.82 8.70
CA LEU A 50 2.70 1.93 8.90
C LEU A 50 2.72 1.38 10.32
N GLY A 51 1.54 1.34 10.95
CA GLY A 51 1.42 1.03 12.37
C GLY A 51 1.36 -0.48 12.65
N LYS A 52 0.72 -1.25 11.78
CA LYS A 52 0.57 -2.70 11.94
C LYS A 52 1.51 -3.45 10.99
N PRO A 53 2.09 -4.59 11.41
CA PRO A 53 2.83 -5.48 10.52
C PRO A 53 2.02 -5.93 9.29
N THR A 54 0.70 -6.03 9.46
CA THR A 54 -0.26 -6.49 8.45
C THR A 54 -0.79 -5.37 7.56
N ASP A 55 -0.36 -4.12 7.75
CA ASP A 55 -0.76 -3.06 6.82
C ASP A 55 -0.02 -3.24 5.48
N ALA A 56 -0.67 -2.91 4.37
CA ALA A 56 -0.06 -2.94 3.06
C ALA A 56 0.68 -1.62 2.79
N GLY A 57 1.92 -1.70 2.31
CA GLY A 57 2.74 -0.52 2.05
C GLY A 57 3.60 -0.65 0.78
N LEU A 58 3.58 0.35 -0.07
CA LEU A 58 4.37 0.41 -1.30
C LEU A 58 5.07 1.77 -1.42
N LEU A 59 6.40 1.76 -1.41
CA LEU A 59 7.21 2.90 -1.80
C LEU A 59 7.65 2.70 -3.26
N LEU A 60 7.05 3.46 -4.17
CA LEU A 60 7.25 3.34 -5.61
C LEU A 60 7.70 4.67 -6.19
N GLU A 61 8.65 4.60 -7.12
CA GLU A 61 8.92 5.65 -8.09
C GLU A 61 8.04 5.39 -9.31
N LEU A 62 6.99 6.18 -9.49
CA LEU A 62 6.05 6.03 -10.60
C LEU A 62 6.40 7.02 -11.71
N PRO A 63 6.60 6.54 -12.96
CA PRO A 63 6.64 7.42 -14.11
C PRO A 63 5.39 8.29 -14.23
N VAL A 64 5.48 9.38 -15.00
CA VAL A 64 4.30 10.20 -15.29
C VAL A 64 3.22 9.36 -15.98
N GLY A 65 2.02 9.37 -15.42
CA GLY A 65 0.92 8.55 -15.90
C GLY A 65 -0.26 8.54 -14.94
N ALA A 66 -1.35 7.89 -15.39
CA ALA A 66 -2.51 7.64 -14.55
C ALA A 66 -2.45 6.21 -14.01
N TYR A 67 -2.83 6.04 -12.74
CA TYR A 67 -2.78 4.78 -12.03
C TYR A 67 -4.05 4.57 -11.20
N THR A 68 -4.40 3.31 -10.97
CA THR A 68 -5.41 2.90 -10.00
C THR A 68 -4.75 2.15 -8.87
N VAL A 69 -5.27 2.36 -7.66
CA VAL A 69 -4.90 1.55 -6.49
C VAL A 69 -6.16 0.86 -6.00
N THR A 70 -6.14 -0.47 -5.98
CA THR A 70 -7.23 -1.28 -5.46
C THR A 70 -6.83 -1.81 -4.08
N LEU A 71 -7.70 -1.60 -3.10
CA LEU A 71 -7.58 -2.17 -1.77
C LEU A 71 -8.57 -3.33 -1.63
N SER A 72 -8.06 -4.48 -1.21
CA SER A 72 -8.85 -5.65 -0.85
C SER A 72 -8.37 -6.20 0.51
N SER A 73 -8.88 -7.36 0.91
CA SER A 73 -8.42 -8.03 2.13
C SER A 73 -8.25 -9.52 1.84
N ILE A 74 -7.14 -10.11 2.31
CA ILE A 74 -6.89 -11.56 2.25
C ILE A 74 -7.38 -12.28 3.52
N GLY A 75 -7.70 -11.53 4.56
CA GLY A 75 -8.22 -12.01 5.84
C GLY A 75 -9.69 -11.66 6.04
N ALA A 76 -10.04 -11.09 7.20
CA ALA A 76 -11.41 -10.62 7.43
C ALA A 76 -11.72 -9.42 6.54
N LYS A 77 -12.94 -9.35 6.02
CA LYS A 77 -13.42 -8.16 5.30
C LYS A 77 -13.90 -7.12 6.30
N GLY A 78 -13.76 -5.85 5.95
CA GLY A 78 -14.19 -4.73 6.77
C GLY A 78 -13.87 -3.41 6.10
N LEU A 79 -13.79 -2.35 6.89
CA LEU A 79 -13.43 -1.03 6.40
C LEU A 79 -11.92 -0.91 6.21
N GLY A 80 -11.52 -0.41 5.04
CA GLY A 80 -10.14 -0.13 4.69
C GLY A 80 -9.97 1.28 4.14
N LEU A 81 -8.76 1.83 4.27
CA LEU A 81 -8.41 3.16 3.79
C LEU A 81 -7.13 3.10 2.96
N ILE A 82 -7.11 3.84 1.85
CA ILE A 82 -5.89 4.08 1.06
C ILE A 82 -5.38 5.48 1.35
N GLY A 83 -4.09 5.59 1.68
CA GLY A 83 -3.34 6.85 1.71
C GLY A 83 -2.34 6.91 0.56
N VAL A 84 -2.25 8.05 -0.12
CA VAL A 84 -1.27 8.29 -1.19
C VAL A 84 -0.55 9.60 -0.88
N ASP A 85 0.76 9.51 -0.71
CA ASP A 85 1.60 10.63 -0.29
C ASP A 85 2.84 10.71 -1.21
N ALA A 86 3.17 11.92 -1.66
CA ALA A 86 4.47 12.19 -2.25
C ALA A 86 5.55 12.12 -1.15
N VAL A 87 6.74 11.64 -1.52
CA VAL A 87 7.91 11.59 -0.63
C VAL A 87 9.02 12.33 -1.36
N ASP A 88 9.47 13.44 -0.78
CA ASP A 88 10.57 14.27 -1.26
C ASP A 88 11.89 13.93 -0.56
#